data_AF-A0AAD6T774-F1
#
_entry.id   AF-A0AAD6T774-F1
#
_cell.length_a   1.000
_cell.length_b   1.000
_cell.length_c   1.000
_cell.angle_alpha   90.00
_cell.angle_beta   90.00
_cell.angle_gamma   90.00
#
_symmetry.space_group_name_H-M   'P 1'
#
loop_
_entity.id
_entity.type
_entity.pdbx_description
1 polymer ?
#
loop_
_entity_poly.entity_id
_entity_poly.type
_entity_poly.pdbx_seq_one_letter_code
_entity_poly.pdbx_strand_id
1 'polypeptide(L)'
;MDNCTYYATSNPDIAGIGVRFFSHLERSFPVILVDRSWQDAPTALWTCIATSFGLTIATIVQSIPGAAQSGSQLTFFQALQVSNLVCYSRQKAASHKETNIRVGADYNVKFGAMLQTFFSMSLTLYMWSTADSFGSIPECSHLINYMVFAIKVPALGAAKIIGLTASSILAAAYVLITLHELRSYRKNRKDHHEKAISSSATYPRSPKTASSSASAALDYPLPMITATAYHKPSRVQVVPQYPKESASQNPHTSKRRPRRRRWSYEVDPMLIGIMICQILVFIYFVVSTELLLKYNDGAYSSAQQMGFGQILALIVVLPSALSVIGALKEHGLKRLSKRKKTTVRRRNQRANSITENV
;
A
#
# COMPACT_ATOMS: atom_id res chain seq x y z
N MET A 1 37.39 -22.40 24.05
CA MET A 1 35.97 -22.31 23.64
C MET A 1 35.57 -20.90 23.95
N ASP A 2 35.90 -20.02 23.02
CA ASP A 2 35.91 -18.59 23.27
C ASP A 2 34.47 -18.06 23.30
N ASN A 3 34.26 -17.08 24.16
CA ASN A 3 32.96 -16.64 24.69
C ASN A 3 31.93 -16.28 23.58
N CYS A 4 31.14 -17.26 23.13
CA CYS A 4 29.90 -17.04 22.38
C CYS A 4 28.79 -16.42 23.25
N THR A 5 29.12 -15.59 24.24
CA THR A 5 28.12 -14.94 25.11
C THR A 5 27.46 -13.74 24.42
N TYR A 6 28.12 -13.15 23.41
CA TYR A 6 27.66 -11.91 22.75
C TYR A 6 27.08 -12.11 21.33
N TYR A 7 26.98 -13.34 20.83
CA TYR A 7 26.50 -13.62 19.47
C TYR A 7 25.06 -13.15 19.20
N ALA A 8 24.22 -13.15 20.25
CA ALA A 8 22.82 -12.74 20.21
C ALA A 8 22.58 -11.34 20.79
N THR A 9 23.64 -10.52 20.93
CA THR A 9 23.48 -9.15 21.46
C THR A 9 22.58 -8.35 20.52
N SER A 10 21.40 -8.01 21.02
CA SER A 10 20.37 -7.30 20.30
C SER A 10 20.56 -5.80 20.48
N ASN A 11 20.71 -5.05 19.38
CA ASN A 11 20.70 -3.61 19.43
C ASN A 11 19.24 -3.13 19.70
N PRO A 12 18.96 -2.44 20.83
CA PRO A 12 17.61 -1.99 21.16
C PRO A 12 17.01 -1.01 20.13
N ASP A 13 17.85 -0.35 19.32
CA ASP A 13 17.39 0.53 18.23
C ASP A 13 16.90 -0.22 16.99
N ILE A 14 17.31 -1.48 16.81
CA ILE A 14 16.90 -2.32 15.67
C ILE A 14 15.84 -3.32 16.09
N ALA A 15 16.03 -3.91 17.26
CA ALA A 15 15.32 -5.08 17.74
C ALA A 15 14.61 -4.83 19.09
N GLY A 16 14.55 -3.58 19.53
CA GLY A 16 13.76 -3.19 20.69
C GLY A 16 12.30 -3.56 20.53
N ILE A 17 11.64 -3.85 21.65
CA ILE A 17 10.22 -4.25 21.65
C ILE A 17 9.33 -3.19 21.00
N GLY A 18 9.62 -1.90 21.24
CA GLY A 18 8.93 -0.78 20.60
C GLY A 18 9.08 -0.81 19.08
N VAL A 19 10.30 -0.96 18.56
CA VAL A 19 10.56 -0.99 17.11
C VAL A 19 9.78 -2.11 16.45
N ARG A 20 9.79 -3.30 17.05
CA ARG A 20 9.07 -4.46 16.51
C ARG A 20 7.56 -4.23 16.53
N PHE A 21 7.01 -3.81 17.66
CA PHE A 21 5.58 -3.53 17.81
C PHE A 21 5.10 -2.45 16.82
N PHE A 22 5.80 -1.31 16.75
CA PHE A 22 5.49 -0.23 15.84
C PHE A 22 5.64 -0.66 14.38
N SER A 23 6.69 -1.40 14.04
CA SER A 23 6.85 -1.95 12.70
C SER A 23 5.70 -2.88 12.28
N HIS A 24 5.14 -3.67 13.22
CA HIS A 24 3.98 -4.50 12.91
C HIS A 24 2.69 -3.69 12.76
N LEU A 25 2.52 -2.61 13.54
CA LEU A 25 1.42 -1.66 13.37
C LEU A 25 1.51 -0.90 12.04
N GLU A 26 2.71 -0.43 11.68
CA GLU A 26 3.00 0.27 10.42
C GLU A 26 2.51 -0.52 9.22
N ARG A 27 2.65 -1.84 9.25
CA ARG A 27 2.25 -2.75 8.16
C ARG A 27 0.79 -3.13 8.22
N SER A 28 0.15 -3.04 9.38
CA SER A 28 -1.27 -3.38 9.52
C SER A 28 -2.18 -2.22 9.12
N PHE A 29 -1.76 -0.98 9.32
CA PHE A 29 -2.55 0.20 8.97
C PHE A 29 -2.86 0.35 7.47
N PRO A 30 -1.91 0.13 6.53
CA PRO A 30 -2.20 0.17 5.11
C PRO A 30 -3.29 -0.80 4.65
N VAL A 31 -3.41 -2.00 5.25
CA VAL A 31 -4.53 -2.93 4.93
C VAL A 31 -5.87 -2.28 5.21
N ILE A 32 -5.97 -1.67 6.39
CA ILE A 32 -7.20 -1.04 6.86
C ILE A 32 -7.50 0.18 5.99
N LEU A 33 -6.47 0.96 5.65
CA LEU A 33 -6.60 2.12 4.76
C LEU A 33 -7.04 1.74 3.36
N VAL A 34 -6.46 0.71 2.75
CA VAL A 34 -6.83 0.28 1.38
C VAL A 34 -8.30 -0.08 1.28
N ASP A 35 -8.90 -0.66 2.33
CA ASP A 35 -10.34 -0.97 2.36
C ASP A 35 -11.22 0.27 2.62
N ARG A 36 -10.71 1.25 3.39
CA ARG A 36 -11.52 2.39 3.86
C ARG A 36 -11.34 3.68 3.08
N SER A 37 -10.09 4.10 2.87
CA SER A 37 -9.74 5.33 2.17
C SER A 37 -8.70 5.01 1.09
N TRP A 38 -9.19 4.80 -0.13
CA TRP A 38 -8.32 4.61 -1.28
C TRP A 38 -7.57 5.90 -1.67
N GLN A 39 -8.01 7.07 -1.19
CA GLN A 39 -7.33 8.35 -1.42
C GLN A 39 -6.09 8.51 -0.54
N ASP A 40 -6.15 8.05 0.72
CA ASP A 40 -5.04 8.17 1.67
C ASP A 40 -4.08 6.97 1.64
N ALA A 41 -4.55 5.83 1.16
CA ALA A 41 -3.76 4.60 1.07
C ALA A 41 -2.43 4.75 0.30
N PRO A 42 -2.33 5.46 -0.84
CA PRO A 42 -1.08 5.64 -1.56
C PRO A 42 0.01 6.31 -0.72
N THR A 43 -0.35 7.33 0.06
CA THR A 43 0.61 8.07 0.91
C THR A 43 1.16 7.17 2.02
N ALA A 44 0.28 6.46 2.74
CA ALA A 44 0.71 5.51 3.77
C ALA A 44 1.54 4.35 3.19
N LEU A 45 1.17 3.87 2.00
CA LEU A 45 1.91 2.82 1.31
C LEU A 45 3.30 3.29 0.87
N TRP A 46 3.44 4.52 0.36
CA TRP A 46 4.75 5.10 0.02
C TRP A 46 5.65 5.24 1.25
N THR A 47 5.09 5.67 2.39
CA THR A 47 5.84 5.72 3.64
C THR A 47 6.34 4.34 4.03
N CYS A 48 5.47 3.32 3.99
CA CYS A 48 5.84 1.93 4.30
C CYS A 48 6.89 1.37 3.31
N ILE A 49 6.79 1.71 2.02
CA ILE A 49 7.78 1.35 1.01
C ILE A 49 9.13 2.02 1.32
N ALA A 50 9.13 3.32 1.60
CA ALA A 50 10.35 4.07 1.87
C ALA A 50 11.05 3.57 3.15
N THR A 51 10.31 3.29 4.21
CA THR A 51 10.84 2.80 5.48
C THR A 51 11.41 1.40 5.35
N SER A 52 10.67 0.49 4.72
CA SER A 52 11.16 -0.88 4.46
C SER A 52 12.36 -0.92 3.52
N PHE A 53 12.42 -0.04 2.52
CA PHE A 53 13.56 0.11 1.64
C PHE A 53 14.78 0.68 2.39
N GLY A 54 14.57 1.71 3.21
CA GLY A 54 15.60 2.27 4.08
C GLY A 54 16.18 1.24 5.04
N LEU A 55 15.34 0.43 5.69
CA LEU A 55 15.78 -0.68 6.54
C LEU A 55 16.57 -1.74 5.75
N THR A 56 16.12 -2.07 4.53
CA THR A 56 16.80 -3.03 3.65
C THR A 56 18.20 -2.53 3.29
N ILE A 57 18.31 -1.26 2.87
CA ILE A 57 19.61 -0.64 2.54
C ILE A 57 20.51 -0.58 3.77
N ALA A 58 20.00 -0.11 4.91
CA ALA A 58 20.77 -0.04 6.14
C ALA A 58 21.34 -1.41 6.53
N THR A 59 20.53 -2.46 6.41
CA THR A 59 20.93 -3.85 6.64
C THR A 59 22.02 -4.31 5.69
N ILE A 60 21.88 -4.02 4.39
CA ILE A 60 22.91 -4.36 3.39
C ILE A 60 24.21 -3.63 3.69
N VAL A 61 24.15 -2.31 3.91
CA VAL A 61 25.33 -1.49 4.20
C VAL A 61 26.04 -1.96 5.47
N GLN A 62 25.28 -2.30 6.53
CA GLN A 62 25.85 -2.83 7.78
C GLN A 62 26.37 -4.27 7.65
N SER A 63 25.92 -5.02 6.64
CA SER A 63 26.41 -6.37 6.37
C SER A 63 27.74 -6.40 5.61
N ILE A 64 28.12 -5.30 4.94
CA ILE A 64 29.36 -5.24 4.16
C ILE A 64 30.56 -5.08 5.13
N PRO A 65 31.55 -6.00 5.10
CA PRO A 65 32.76 -5.86 5.90
C PRO A 65 33.47 -4.54 5.60
N GLY A 66 33.79 -3.76 6.64
CA GLY A 66 34.50 -2.48 6.53
C GLY A 66 33.63 -1.24 6.27
N ALA A 67 32.33 -1.40 5.95
CA ALA A 67 31.42 -0.26 5.79
C ALA A 67 30.84 0.25 7.13
N ALA A 68 30.82 -0.60 8.16
CA ALA A 68 30.29 -0.26 9.48
C ALA A 68 31.27 0.65 10.25
N GLN A 69 31.06 1.96 10.14
CA GLN A 69 31.88 2.99 10.79
C GLN A 69 31.85 2.94 12.33
N SER A 70 30.87 2.24 12.91
CA SER A 70 30.65 2.15 14.37
C SER A 70 31.05 0.82 14.99
N GLY A 71 31.82 -0.03 14.30
CA GLY A 71 32.35 -1.30 14.84
C GLY A 71 31.30 -2.40 15.09
N SER A 72 30.01 -2.07 15.12
CA SER A 72 28.91 -3.01 15.27
C SER A 72 28.53 -3.60 13.91
N GLN A 73 29.14 -4.73 13.55
CA GLN A 73 28.65 -5.54 12.44
C GLN A 73 27.26 -6.11 12.77
N LEU A 74 26.36 -6.08 11.80
CA LEU A 74 25.02 -6.63 11.97
C LEU A 74 25.12 -8.14 12.23
N THR A 75 24.52 -8.63 13.31
CA THR A 75 24.49 -10.07 13.58
C THR A 75 23.48 -10.76 12.66
N PHE A 76 23.70 -12.04 12.36
CA PHE A 76 22.75 -12.84 11.56
C PHE A 76 21.35 -12.84 12.17
N PHE A 77 21.27 -12.82 13.50
CA PHE A 77 20.02 -12.70 14.24
C PHE A 77 19.27 -11.40 13.94
N GLN A 78 19.96 -10.26 13.96
CA GLN A 78 19.37 -8.96 13.59
C GLN A 78 18.96 -8.94 12.12
N ALA A 79 19.77 -9.53 11.24
CA ALA A 79 19.46 -9.66 9.83
C ALA A 79 18.16 -10.46 9.60
N LEU A 80 17.98 -11.59 10.30
CA LEU A 80 16.74 -12.38 10.26
C LEU A 80 15.53 -11.59 10.76
N GLN A 81 15.69 -10.79 11.81
CA GLN A 81 14.61 -9.93 12.30
C GLN A 81 14.21 -8.89 11.25
N VAL A 82 15.19 -8.21 10.64
CA VAL A 82 14.89 -7.30 9.53
C VAL A 82 14.25 -8.05 8.37
N SER A 83 14.70 -9.26 8.03
CA SER A 83 14.07 -10.09 7.00
C SER A 83 12.59 -10.30 7.26
N ASN A 84 12.24 -10.74 8.47
CA ASN A 84 10.86 -11.01 8.86
C ASN A 84 10.02 -9.74 8.80
N LEU A 85 10.60 -8.62 9.23
CA LEU A 85 9.99 -7.30 9.16
C LEU A 85 9.72 -6.87 7.70
N VAL A 86 10.70 -7.00 6.81
CA VAL A 86 10.57 -6.57 5.41
C VAL A 86 9.67 -7.52 4.61
N CYS A 87 9.76 -8.84 4.81
CA CYS A 87 8.95 -9.83 4.09
C CYS A 87 7.44 -9.65 4.28
N TYR A 88 7.00 -9.11 5.43
CA TYR A 88 5.58 -8.93 5.74
C TYR A 88 4.90 -7.79 4.98
N SER A 89 5.66 -6.84 4.44
CA SER A 89 5.13 -5.69 3.67
C SER A 89 4.38 -6.06 2.38
N ARG A 90 4.35 -7.35 2.02
CA ARG A 90 3.72 -7.88 0.80
C ARG A 90 2.22 -8.00 0.93
N GLN A 91 1.54 -6.87 0.99
CA GLN A 91 0.09 -6.86 0.88
C GLN A 91 -0.29 -6.43 -0.53
N LYS A 92 -0.88 -7.39 -1.25
CA LYS A 92 -1.47 -7.13 -2.55
C LYS A 92 -2.60 -6.13 -2.34
N ALA A 93 -2.35 -4.87 -2.64
CA ALA A 93 -3.41 -3.90 -2.86
C ALA A 93 -4.26 -4.47 -4.00
N ALA A 94 -5.38 -5.12 -3.65
CA ALA A 94 -6.30 -5.66 -4.61
C ALA A 94 -6.83 -4.45 -5.39
N SER A 95 -6.24 -4.21 -6.58
CA SER A 95 -6.69 -3.19 -7.50
C SER A 95 -8.10 -3.58 -7.93
N HIS A 96 -9.08 -3.05 -7.21
CA HIS A 96 -10.47 -3.18 -7.59
C HIS A 96 -10.56 -2.49 -8.95
N LYS A 97 -10.92 -3.26 -9.98
CA LYS A 97 -10.95 -2.86 -11.38
C LYS A 97 -12.07 -1.81 -11.58
N GLU A 98 -11.88 -0.61 -11.07
CA GLU A 98 -12.80 0.50 -11.25
C GLU A 98 -12.55 1.06 -12.65
N THR A 99 -13.38 0.60 -13.58
CA THR A 99 -13.39 1.01 -14.97
C THR A 99 -13.58 2.52 -15.10
N ASN A 100 -12.59 3.17 -15.73
CA ASN A 100 -12.67 4.40 -16.55
C ASN A 100 -12.23 5.76 -16.02
N ILE A 101 -11.81 5.98 -14.77
CA ILE A 101 -11.49 7.37 -14.36
C ILE A 101 -10.13 7.43 -13.63
N ARG A 102 -9.11 7.85 -14.39
CA ARG A 102 -7.71 8.19 -13.99
C ARG A 102 -6.76 7.02 -13.77
N VAL A 103 -6.36 6.41 -14.88
CA VAL A 103 -5.42 5.29 -14.96
C VAL A 103 -3.95 5.70 -14.69
N GLY A 104 -3.60 6.99 -14.63
CA GLY A 104 -2.19 7.43 -14.66
C GLY A 104 -1.39 7.35 -13.35
N ALA A 105 -1.99 7.66 -12.20
CA ALA A 105 -1.24 7.87 -10.95
C ALA A 105 -0.89 6.56 -10.21
N ASP A 106 -1.67 5.49 -10.40
CA ASP A 106 -1.55 4.26 -9.60
C ASP A 106 -0.35 3.40 -9.99
N TYR A 107 0.22 3.61 -11.19
CA TYR A 107 1.32 2.79 -11.67
C TYR A 107 2.61 2.99 -10.90
N ASN A 108 2.89 4.22 -10.43
CA ASN A 108 4.10 4.50 -9.67
C ASN A 108 4.10 3.77 -8.33
N VAL A 109 2.95 3.76 -7.64
CA VAL A 109 2.76 3.03 -6.38
C VAL A 109 2.92 1.53 -6.61
N LYS A 110 2.30 1.00 -7.67
CA LYS A 110 2.40 -0.42 -8.02
C LYS A 110 3.84 -0.83 -8.33
N PHE A 111 4.55 -0.03 -9.11
CA PHE A 111 5.95 -0.27 -9.44
C PHE A 111 6.86 -0.17 -8.21
N GLY A 112 6.63 0.83 -7.35
CA GLY A 112 7.33 0.98 -6.07
C GLY A 112 7.16 -0.26 -5.17
N ALA A 113 5.93 -0.75 -5.02
CA ALA A 113 5.65 -1.98 -4.28
C ALA A 113 6.32 -3.21 -4.92
N MET A 114 6.35 -3.28 -6.26
CA MET A 114 7.01 -4.37 -6.97
C MET A 114 8.52 -4.38 -6.74
N LEU A 115 9.15 -3.21 -6.87
CA LEU A 115 10.56 -3.02 -6.65
C LEU A 115 10.94 -3.36 -5.20
N GLN A 116 10.19 -2.84 -4.25
CA GLN A 116 10.38 -3.09 -2.82
C GLN A 116 10.24 -4.58 -2.46
N THR A 117 9.27 -5.27 -3.07
CA THR A 117 9.10 -6.73 -2.94
C THR A 117 10.29 -7.51 -3.49
N PHE A 118 10.86 -7.07 -4.63
CA PHE A 118 12.03 -7.67 -5.26
C PHE A 118 13.29 -7.49 -4.42
N PHE A 119 13.52 -6.29 -3.87
CA PHE A 119 14.63 -6.03 -2.95
C PHE A 119 14.53 -6.86 -1.67
N SER A 120 13.34 -6.95 -1.08
CA SER A 120 13.07 -7.80 0.08
C SER A 120 13.42 -9.27 -0.18
N MET A 121 13.02 -9.81 -1.34
CA MET A 121 13.35 -11.17 -1.78
C MET A 121 14.85 -11.37 -1.93
N SER A 122 15.51 -10.41 -2.57
CA SER A 122 16.95 -10.46 -2.85
C SER A 122 17.74 -10.43 -1.55
N LEU A 123 17.36 -9.57 -0.60
CA LEU A 123 17.95 -9.54 0.75
C LEU A 123 17.74 -10.88 1.47
N THR A 124 16.53 -11.44 1.41
CA THR A 124 16.21 -12.72 2.07
C THR A 124 17.09 -13.85 1.51
N LEU A 125 17.20 -13.94 0.19
CA LEU A 125 18.06 -14.92 -0.48
C LEU A 125 19.53 -14.72 -0.12
N TYR A 126 20.00 -13.47 -0.15
CA TYR A 126 21.37 -13.12 0.23
C TYR A 126 21.67 -13.59 1.65
N MET A 127 20.84 -13.21 2.63
CA MET A 127 21.04 -13.59 4.03
C MET A 127 21.06 -15.11 4.24
N TRP A 128 20.14 -15.86 3.62
CA TRP A 128 20.14 -17.32 3.72
C TRP A 128 21.35 -17.94 3.02
N SER A 129 21.81 -17.38 1.90
CA SER A 129 22.98 -17.87 1.19
C SER A 129 24.28 -17.65 1.95
N THR A 130 24.39 -16.51 2.65
CA THR A 130 25.59 -16.11 3.41
C THR A 130 25.51 -16.46 4.90
N ALA A 131 24.51 -17.24 5.34
CA ALA A 131 24.26 -17.51 6.75
C ALA A 131 25.50 -18.06 7.50
N ASP A 132 26.33 -18.86 6.82
CA ASP A 132 27.54 -19.48 7.38
C ASP A 132 28.65 -18.48 7.70
N SER A 133 28.73 -17.40 6.93
CA SER A 133 29.78 -16.37 7.05
C SER A 133 29.24 -15.05 7.59
N PHE A 134 27.99 -15.02 8.07
CA PHE A 134 27.34 -13.77 8.42
C PHE A 134 27.73 -13.29 9.83
N GLY A 135 28.20 -12.04 9.92
CA GLY A 135 28.58 -11.39 11.17
C GLY A 135 30.05 -11.56 11.54
N SER A 136 30.44 -10.99 12.68
CA SER A 136 31.84 -10.92 13.11
C SER A 136 32.39 -12.22 13.69
N ILE A 137 31.53 -13.13 14.13
CA ILE A 137 31.90 -14.39 14.79
C ILE A 137 31.13 -15.55 14.15
N PRO A 138 31.52 -15.99 12.94
CA PRO A 138 30.81 -17.05 12.21
C PRO A 138 30.82 -18.38 12.99
N GLU A 139 31.80 -18.60 13.87
CA GLU A 139 31.91 -19.81 14.69
C GLU A 139 30.72 -19.97 15.65
N CYS A 140 30.13 -18.90 16.17
CA CYS A 140 28.99 -18.96 17.08
C CYS A 140 27.64 -19.09 16.37
N SER A 141 27.62 -19.02 15.04
CA SER A 141 26.38 -18.98 14.26
C SER A 141 25.53 -20.25 14.45
N HIS A 142 26.16 -21.41 14.67
CA HIS A 142 25.50 -22.71 14.86
C HIS A 142 24.62 -22.79 16.11
N LEU A 143 24.82 -21.89 17.07
CA LEU A 143 24.01 -21.77 18.28
C LEU A 143 22.66 -21.08 18.02
N ILE A 144 22.54 -20.34 16.90
CA ILE A 144 21.33 -19.62 16.55
C ILE A 144 20.25 -20.62 16.17
N ASN A 145 19.14 -20.56 16.88
CA ASN A 145 17.96 -21.36 16.58
C ASN A 145 16.90 -20.48 15.91
N TYR A 146 16.44 -20.92 14.74
CA TYR A 146 15.33 -20.30 14.03
C TYR A 146 14.00 -20.95 14.46
N MET A 147 12.96 -20.14 14.54
CA MET A 147 11.62 -20.58 14.96
C MET A 147 10.69 -20.58 13.74
N VAL A 148 10.26 -21.76 13.32
CA VAL A 148 9.31 -21.96 12.22
C VAL A 148 8.04 -22.57 12.79
N PHE A 149 6.93 -21.83 12.80
CA PHE A 149 5.67 -22.30 13.38
C PHE A 149 5.81 -22.84 14.82
N ALA A 150 6.57 -22.14 15.67
CA ALA A 150 6.92 -22.56 17.03
C ALA A 150 7.79 -23.84 17.14
N ILE A 151 8.28 -24.39 16.01
CA ILE A 151 9.26 -25.47 15.98
C ILE A 151 10.66 -24.87 15.97
N LYS A 152 11.50 -25.35 16.88
CA LYS A 152 12.92 -25.01 16.99
C LYS A 152 13.70 -25.74 15.90
N VAL A 153 14.40 -25.01 15.03
CA VAL A 153 15.25 -25.57 13.98
C VAL A 153 16.61 -24.87 13.99
N PRO A 154 17.74 -25.60 13.94
CA PRO A 154 19.07 -24.97 13.88
C PRO A 154 19.20 -24.13 12.60
N ALA A 155 19.64 -22.88 12.75
CA ALA A 155 19.64 -21.91 11.66
C ALA A 155 20.52 -22.33 10.46
N LEU A 156 21.71 -22.88 10.71
CA LEU A 156 22.66 -23.30 9.66
C LEU A 156 22.38 -24.68 9.05
N GLY A 157 21.52 -25.47 9.68
CA GLY A 157 21.17 -26.80 9.19
C GLY A 157 19.93 -26.77 8.31
N ALA A 158 18.89 -27.47 8.76
CA ALA A 158 17.63 -27.59 8.04
C ALA A 158 16.97 -26.23 7.75
N ALA A 159 17.06 -25.25 8.66
CA ALA A 159 16.43 -23.95 8.44
C ALA A 159 17.03 -23.19 7.26
N LYS A 160 18.35 -23.25 7.05
CA LYS A 160 19.02 -22.65 5.88
C LYS A 160 18.52 -23.26 4.58
N ILE A 161 18.47 -24.59 4.50
CA ILE A 161 18.03 -25.31 3.29
C ILE A 161 16.56 -25.00 3.02
N ILE A 162 15.71 -25.09 4.04
CA ILE A 162 14.27 -24.79 3.93
C ILE A 162 14.06 -23.32 3.53
N GLY A 163 14.74 -22.39 4.20
CA GLY A 163 14.66 -20.95 3.95
C GLY A 163 15.09 -20.58 2.54
N LEU A 164 16.23 -21.09 2.08
CA LEU A 164 16.75 -20.85 0.73
C LEU A 164 15.84 -21.46 -0.34
N THR A 165 15.38 -22.69 -0.14
CA THR A 165 14.46 -23.37 -1.07
C THR A 165 13.12 -22.62 -1.17
N ALA A 166 12.51 -22.32 -0.02
CA ALA A 166 11.23 -21.63 0.02
C ALA A 166 11.33 -20.20 -0.55
N SER A 167 12.36 -19.44 -0.16
CA SER A 167 12.56 -18.08 -0.68
C SER A 167 12.88 -18.07 -2.17
N SER A 168 13.64 -19.05 -2.69
CA SER A 168 13.94 -19.20 -4.12
C SER A 168 12.68 -19.52 -4.93
N ILE A 169 11.86 -20.47 -4.47
CA ILE A 169 10.58 -20.81 -5.13
C ILE A 169 9.66 -19.59 -5.14
N LEU A 170 9.53 -18.90 -4.01
CA LEU A 170 8.72 -17.68 -3.92
C LEU A 170 9.26 -16.61 -4.87
N ALA A 171 10.58 -16.38 -4.90
CA ALA A 171 11.25 -15.43 -5.78
C ALA A 171 10.99 -15.73 -7.26
N ALA A 172 11.16 -16.98 -7.68
CA ALA A 172 10.87 -17.41 -9.04
C ALA A 172 9.39 -17.19 -9.41
N ALA A 173 8.47 -17.62 -8.55
CA ALA A 173 7.03 -17.41 -8.76
C ALA A 173 6.69 -15.91 -8.89
N TYR A 174 7.29 -15.07 -8.05
CA TYR A 174 7.07 -13.64 -8.08
C TYR A 174 7.63 -12.98 -9.34
N VAL A 175 8.83 -13.36 -9.79
CA VAL A 175 9.41 -12.87 -11.04
C VAL A 175 8.53 -13.27 -12.21
N LEU A 176 8.01 -14.50 -12.24
CA LEU A 176 7.09 -14.96 -13.28
C LEU A 176 5.79 -14.14 -13.30
N ILE A 177 5.17 -13.92 -12.13
CA ILE A 177 3.95 -13.10 -12.01
C ILE A 177 4.22 -11.65 -12.46
N THR A 178 5.33 -11.07 -12.02
CA THR A 178 5.70 -9.69 -12.35
C THR A 178 5.99 -9.54 -13.84
N LEU A 179 6.72 -10.47 -14.45
CA LEU A 179 6.96 -10.51 -15.89
C LEU A 179 5.65 -10.68 -16.67
N HIS A 180 4.75 -11.54 -16.19
CA HIS A 180 3.43 -11.72 -16.80
C HIS A 180 2.60 -10.43 -16.75
N GLU A 181 2.54 -9.76 -15.59
CA GLU A 181 1.83 -8.49 -15.44
C GLU A 181 2.46 -7.37 -16.28
N LEU A 182 3.79 -7.28 -16.33
CA LEU A 182 4.50 -6.29 -17.14
C LEU A 182 4.29 -6.53 -18.64
N ARG A 183 4.29 -7.79 -19.09
CA ARG A 183 3.96 -8.17 -20.47
C ARG A 183 2.52 -7.82 -20.81
N SER A 184 1.57 -8.17 -19.94
CA SER A 184 0.15 -7.83 -20.10
C SER A 184 -0.06 -6.32 -20.17
N TYR A 185 0.63 -5.56 -19.31
CA TYR A 185 0.60 -4.10 -19.33
C TYR A 185 1.17 -3.52 -20.63
N ARG A 186 2.34 -3.98 -21.07
CA ARG A 186 2.96 -3.54 -22.32
C ARG A 186 2.07 -3.84 -23.53
N LYS A 187 1.44 -5.02 -23.56
CA LYS A 187 0.49 -5.40 -24.61
C LYS A 187 -0.72 -4.46 -24.63
N ASN A 188 -1.40 -4.28 -23.50
CA ASN A 188 -2.55 -3.37 -23.42
C ASN A 188 -2.17 -1.93 -23.81
N ARG A 189 -0.97 -1.45 -23.44
CA ARG A 189 -0.50 -0.11 -23.83
C ARG A 189 -0.29 0.01 -25.34
N LYS A 190 0.24 -1.02 -26.00
CA LYS A 190 0.35 -1.06 -27.47
C LYS A 190 -1.03 -1.01 -28.12
N ASP A 191 -1.96 -1.84 -27.67
CA ASP A 191 -3.34 -1.88 -28.20
C ASP A 191 -4.04 -0.51 -28.03
N HIS A 192 -3.82 0.17 -26.91
CA HIS A 192 -4.36 1.53 -26.70
C HIS A 192 -3.72 2.58 -27.59
N HIS A 193 -2.41 2.48 -27.84
CA HIS A 193 -1.70 3.40 -28.74
C HIS A 193 -2.16 3.21 -30.20
N GLU A 194 -2.30 1.96 -30.65
CA GLU A 194 -2.82 1.64 -31.99
C GLU A 194 -4.27 2.12 -32.18
N LYS A 195 -5.12 1.96 -31.16
CA LYS A 195 -6.50 2.50 -31.17
C LYS A 195 -6.50 4.03 -31.20
N ALA A 196 -5.62 4.70 -30.46
CA ALA A 196 -5.52 6.15 -30.47
C ALA A 196 -5.11 6.68 -31.86
N ILE A 197 -4.13 6.05 -32.51
CA ILE A 197 -3.70 6.40 -33.88
C ILE A 197 -4.82 6.10 -34.90
N SER A 198 -5.50 4.96 -34.80
CA SER A 198 -6.59 4.61 -35.71
C SER A 198 -7.77 5.59 -35.58
N SER A 199 -8.05 6.05 -34.37
CA SER A 199 -9.11 7.03 -34.11
C SER A 199 -8.78 8.44 -34.63
N SER A 200 -7.49 8.84 -34.66
CA SER A 200 -7.10 10.14 -35.22
C SER A 200 -7.08 10.15 -36.75
N ALA A 201 -6.86 9.00 -37.40
CA ALA A 201 -6.83 8.89 -38.85
C ALA A 201 -8.21 8.97 -39.54
N THR A 202 -9.31 8.81 -38.80
CA THR A 202 -10.67 8.68 -39.39
C THR A 202 -11.46 10.00 -39.44
N TYR A 203 -10.87 11.14 -39.08
CA TYR A 203 -11.51 12.43 -39.37
C TYR A 203 -11.04 12.94 -40.73
N PRO A 204 -11.83 12.80 -41.82
CA PRO A 204 -11.52 13.44 -43.08
C PRO A 204 -11.40 14.93 -42.80
N ARG A 205 -10.19 15.44 -43.05
CA ARG A 205 -9.85 16.85 -42.93
C ARG A 205 -10.74 17.58 -43.94
N SER A 206 -11.87 18.11 -43.46
CA SER A 206 -12.75 18.95 -44.27
C SER A 206 -11.87 20.03 -44.93
N PRO A 207 -11.91 20.20 -46.26
CA PRO A 207 -11.03 21.11 -46.97
C PRO A 207 -11.24 22.51 -46.40
N LYS A 208 -10.26 23.00 -45.65
CA LYS A 208 -10.21 24.41 -45.25
C LYS A 208 -10.07 25.22 -46.53
N THR A 209 -11.17 25.85 -46.92
CA THR A 209 -11.21 26.94 -47.89
C THR A 209 -10.12 27.94 -47.52
N ALA A 210 -9.17 28.14 -48.43
CA ALA A 210 -8.09 29.09 -48.27
C ALA A 210 -8.67 30.51 -48.29
N SER A 211 -8.95 31.09 -47.12
CA SER A 211 -9.16 32.53 -46.99
C SER A 211 -7.79 33.17 -46.78
N SER A 212 -7.23 33.67 -47.87
CA SER A 212 -6.12 34.62 -47.87
C SER A 212 -6.52 35.88 -47.11
N SER A 213 -5.88 36.15 -45.98
CA SER A 213 -5.81 37.50 -45.42
C SER A 213 -4.41 37.71 -44.87
N ALA A 214 -3.60 38.36 -45.69
CA ALA A 214 -2.46 39.11 -45.24
C ALA A 214 -2.90 40.13 -44.18
N SER A 215 -2.14 40.29 -43.10
CA SER A 215 -1.61 41.59 -42.67
C SER A 215 -0.96 41.54 -41.29
N ALA A 216 0.17 42.24 -41.26
CA ALA A 216 0.72 43.03 -40.17
C ALA A 216 1.20 42.32 -38.89
N ALA A 217 2.54 42.31 -38.80
CA ALA A 217 3.28 42.41 -37.56
C ALA A 217 2.78 43.58 -36.70
N LEU A 218 2.65 43.35 -35.39
CA LEU A 218 2.68 44.39 -34.38
C LEU A 218 3.26 43.81 -33.09
N ASP A 219 4.50 44.22 -32.82
CA ASP A 219 5.10 44.28 -31.49
C ASP A 219 4.17 45.00 -30.52
N TYR A 220 4.09 44.56 -29.26
CA TYR A 220 4.08 45.38 -28.02
C TYR A 220 3.63 44.56 -26.78
N PRO A 221 3.88 45.04 -25.54
CA PRO A 221 4.54 44.25 -24.52
C PRO A 221 3.61 43.79 -23.40
N LEU A 222 4.19 42.96 -22.52
CA LEU A 222 3.73 42.54 -21.19
C LEU A 222 2.67 43.44 -20.52
N PRO A 223 1.57 42.85 -20.02
CA PRO A 223 0.77 43.44 -18.97
C PRO A 223 1.12 42.83 -17.60
N MET A 224 1.44 43.74 -16.68
CA MET A 224 1.47 43.58 -15.24
C MET A 224 0.11 43.07 -14.74
N ILE A 225 0.07 41.94 -14.02
CA ILE A 225 -1.18 41.42 -13.45
C ILE A 225 -1.42 42.06 -12.09
N THR A 226 -2.29 43.06 -12.09
CA THR A 226 -2.98 43.61 -10.92
C THR A 226 -4.00 42.57 -10.42
N ALA A 227 -3.97 42.28 -9.12
CA ALA A 227 -4.96 41.47 -8.43
C ALA A 227 -6.36 42.09 -8.55
N THR A 228 -7.29 41.40 -9.21
CA THR A 228 -8.71 41.77 -9.23
C THR A 228 -9.52 40.72 -8.46
N ALA A 229 -10.23 41.23 -7.45
CA ALA A 229 -11.20 40.48 -6.66
C ALA A 229 -12.33 39.97 -7.57
N TYR A 230 -12.50 38.65 -7.61
CA TYR A 230 -13.59 38.00 -8.32
C TYR A 230 -14.91 38.21 -7.56
N HIS A 231 -15.67 39.23 -7.95
CA HIS A 231 -17.08 39.34 -7.59
C HIS A 231 -17.88 38.29 -8.37
N LYS A 232 -18.48 37.36 -7.63
CA LYS A 232 -19.39 36.33 -8.15
C LYS A 232 -20.78 36.96 -8.35
N PRO A 233 -21.30 37.09 -9.58
CA PRO A 233 -22.66 37.58 -9.79
C PRO A 233 -23.67 36.52 -9.33
N SER A 234 -24.53 36.90 -8.39
CA SER A 234 -25.72 36.14 -8.00
C SER A 234 -26.69 36.05 -9.19
N ARG A 235 -26.68 34.90 -9.86
CA ARG A 235 -27.69 34.55 -10.87
C ARG A 235 -28.97 34.14 -10.15
N VAL A 236 -29.92 35.07 -10.08
CA VAL A 236 -31.31 34.82 -9.68
C VAL A 236 -31.91 33.84 -10.69
N GLN A 237 -32.12 32.58 -10.27
CA GLN A 237 -32.91 31.62 -11.03
C GLN A 237 -34.39 31.91 -10.80
N VAL A 238 -35.05 32.49 -11.80
CA VAL A 238 -36.50 32.47 -11.92
C VAL A 238 -36.92 31.02 -12.19
N VAL A 239 -37.59 30.43 -11.20
CA VAL A 239 -38.18 29.08 -11.30
C VAL A 239 -39.51 29.23 -12.05
N PRO A 240 -39.71 28.58 -13.21
CA PRO A 240 -41.02 28.51 -13.84
C PRO A 240 -41.95 27.64 -12.98
N GLN A 241 -42.97 28.28 -12.43
CA GLN A 241 -44.04 27.63 -11.68
C GLN A 241 -45.01 27.00 -12.69
N TYR A 242 -44.84 25.72 -12.99
CA TYR A 242 -45.83 24.98 -13.78
C TYR A 242 -47.03 24.60 -12.90
N PRO A 243 -48.27 24.78 -13.41
CA PRO A 243 -49.49 24.41 -12.69
C PRO A 243 -49.53 22.89 -12.49
N LYS A 244 -49.70 22.48 -11.23
CA LYS A 244 -49.97 21.10 -10.82
C LYS A 244 -51.38 20.72 -11.29
N GLU A 245 -51.43 20.00 -12.40
CA GLU A 245 -52.64 19.33 -12.83
C GLU A 245 -52.94 18.16 -11.89
N SER A 246 -54.11 18.23 -11.29
CA SER A 246 -54.62 17.33 -10.27
C SER A 246 -55.42 16.24 -10.96
N ALA A 247 -54.83 15.07 -11.18
CA ALA A 247 -55.56 13.96 -11.79
C ALA A 247 -55.32 12.62 -11.08
N SER A 248 -56.45 12.10 -10.59
CA SER A 248 -56.78 10.70 -10.37
C SER A 248 -56.12 9.97 -9.19
N GLN A 249 -56.84 10.06 -8.07
CA GLN A 249 -56.86 9.06 -7.01
C GLN A 249 -57.10 7.66 -7.58
N ASN A 250 -56.20 6.72 -7.30
CA ASN A 250 -56.47 5.28 -7.38
C ASN A 250 -56.00 4.64 -6.07
N PRO A 251 -56.92 4.29 -5.14
CA PRO A 251 -56.56 3.75 -3.84
C PRO A 251 -56.32 2.24 -3.93
N HIS A 252 -55.22 1.83 -4.59
CA HIS A 252 -54.76 0.46 -4.48
C HIS A 252 -54.00 0.27 -3.15
N THR A 253 -54.73 -0.29 -2.19
CA THR A 253 -54.26 -0.76 -0.88
C THR A 253 -53.25 -1.89 -1.04
N SER A 254 -52.03 -1.55 -1.44
CA SER A 254 -50.92 -2.50 -1.46
C SER A 254 -50.64 -2.97 -0.03
N LYS A 255 -50.97 -4.24 0.24
CA LYS A 255 -50.66 -4.95 1.49
C LYS A 255 -49.17 -4.77 1.79
N ARG A 256 -48.83 -3.85 2.69
CA ARG A 256 -47.47 -3.57 3.15
C ARG A 256 -46.94 -4.84 3.81
N ARG A 257 -46.17 -5.62 3.03
CA ARG A 257 -45.40 -6.77 3.54
C ARG A 257 -44.67 -6.34 4.82
N PRO A 258 -44.73 -7.13 5.90
CA PRO A 258 -44.06 -6.82 7.14
C PRO A 258 -42.59 -6.57 6.84
N ARG A 259 -42.15 -5.36 7.17
CA ARG A 259 -40.81 -4.86 6.98
C ARG A 259 -39.91 -5.73 7.86
N ARG A 260 -39.46 -6.87 7.31
CA ARG A 260 -38.52 -7.80 7.98
C ARG A 260 -37.50 -6.91 8.66
N ARG A 261 -37.47 -6.95 10.00
CA ARG A 261 -36.46 -6.27 10.81
C ARG A 261 -35.13 -6.79 10.30
N ARG A 262 -34.51 -6.01 9.41
CA ARG A 262 -33.16 -6.26 8.95
C ARG A 262 -32.32 -6.06 10.18
N TRP A 263 -32.00 -7.17 10.85
CA TRP A 263 -30.93 -7.21 11.83
C TRP A 263 -29.78 -6.43 11.23
N SER A 264 -29.35 -5.43 11.97
CA SER A 264 -28.35 -4.43 11.64
C SER A 264 -26.98 -5.10 11.51
N TYR A 265 -26.83 -5.90 10.46
CA TYR A 265 -25.56 -6.31 9.89
C TYR A 265 -25.04 -5.12 9.06
N GLU A 266 -24.83 -3.99 9.73
CA GLU A 266 -24.24 -2.80 9.10
C GLU A 266 -22.73 -2.98 8.91
N VAL A 267 -22.13 -3.96 9.59
CA VAL A 267 -20.71 -4.27 9.45
C VAL A 267 -20.48 -5.11 8.19
N ASP A 268 -19.49 -4.72 7.38
CA ASP A 268 -19.12 -5.48 6.20
C ASP A 268 -18.44 -6.80 6.61
N PRO A 269 -19.05 -7.98 6.39
CA PRO A 269 -18.44 -9.25 6.76
C PRO A 269 -17.11 -9.50 6.04
N MET A 270 -16.91 -8.93 4.85
CA MET A 270 -15.66 -9.07 4.10
C MET A 270 -14.51 -8.35 4.84
N LEU A 271 -14.74 -7.12 5.28
CA LEU A 271 -13.73 -6.41 6.06
C LEU A 271 -13.48 -7.10 7.40
N ILE A 272 -14.52 -7.54 8.11
CA ILE A 272 -14.32 -8.28 9.37
C ILE A 272 -13.43 -9.50 9.11
N GLY A 273 -13.67 -10.24 8.03
CA GLY A 273 -12.82 -11.36 7.63
C GLY A 273 -11.37 -10.96 7.37
N ILE A 274 -11.14 -9.87 6.63
CA ILE A 274 -9.79 -9.32 6.39
C ILE A 274 -9.12 -8.91 7.70
N MET A 275 -9.85 -8.25 8.60
CA MET A 275 -9.34 -7.84 9.91
C MET A 275 -8.97 -9.02 10.79
N ILE A 276 -9.82 -10.05 10.88
CA ILE A 276 -9.53 -11.26 11.65
C ILE A 276 -8.30 -11.96 11.08
N CYS A 277 -8.23 -12.14 9.76
CA CYS A 277 -7.08 -12.73 9.11
C CYS A 277 -5.80 -11.94 9.39
N GLN A 278 -5.86 -10.62 9.27
CA GLN A 278 -4.74 -9.72 9.57
C GLN A 278 -4.30 -9.81 11.04
N ILE A 279 -5.24 -9.87 11.99
CA ILE A 279 -4.95 -10.02 13.42
C ILE A 279 -4.28 -11.37 13.70
N LEU A 280 -4.77 -12.46 13.10
CA LEU A 280 -4.17 -13.79 13.28
C LEU A 280 -2.73 -13.83 12.75
N VAL A 281 -2.50 -13.26 11.57
CA VAL A 281 -1.15 -13.17 10.99
C VAL A 281 -0.25 -12.28 11.84
N PHE A 282 -0.76 -11.15 12.35
CA PHE A 282 -0.04 -10.29 13.27
C PHE A 282 0.36 -11.02 14.55
N ILE A 283 -0.58 -11.71 15.21
CA ILE A 283 -0.32 -12.50 16.42
C ILE A 283 0.74 -13.56 16.12
N TYR A 284 0.62 -14.26 15.00
CA TYR A 284 1.62 -15.26 14.58
C TYR A 284 3.03 -14.67 14.49
N PHE A 285 3.19 -13.49 13.87
CA PHE A 285 4.49 -12.84 13.74
C PHE A 285 5.05 -12.35 15.07
N VAL A 286 4.21 -11.76 15.91
CA VAL A 286 4.62 -11.32 17.26
C VAL A 286 5.08 -12.52 18.08
N VAL A 287 4.28 -13.57 18.15
CA VAL A 287 4.62 -14.80 18.89
C VAL A 287 5.89 -15.43 18.32
N SER A 288 6.02 -15.56 16.99
CA SER A 288 7.22 -16.13 16.38
C SER A 288 8.48 -15.33 16.69
N THR A 289 8.39 -14.00 16.72
CA THR A 289 9.52 -13.12 17.02
C THR A 289 9.89 -13.13 18.50
N GLU A 290 8.90 -13.16 19.39
CA GLU A 290 9.14 -13.27 20.84
C GLU A 290 9.71 -14.64 21.21
N LEU A 291 9.22 -15.73 20.61
CA LEU A 291 9.82 -17.05 20.79
C LEU A 291 11.25 -17.08 20.25
N LEU A 292 11.50 -16.48 19.08
CA LEU A 292 12.85 -16.37 18.53
C LEU A 292 13.81 -15.67 19.51
N LEU A 293 13.38 -14.58 20.17
CA LEU A 293 14.19 -13.91 21.19
C LEU A 293 14.36 -14.75 22.46
N LYS A 294 13.27 -15.32 22.96
CA LYS A 294 13.28 -16.13 24.18
C LYS A 294 14.22 -17.34 24.08
N TYR A 295 14.33 -17.96 22.91
CA TYR A 295 15.19 -19.13 22.73
C TYR A 295 16.65 -18.80 22.39
N ASN A 296 16.98 -17.53 22.18
CA ASN A 296 18.35 -17.06 21.97
C ASN A 296 18.73 -16.14 23.15
N ASP A 297 18.75 -16.73 24.37
CA ASP A 297 18.78 -16.14 25.73
C ASP A 297 19.73 -14.94 25.96
N GLY A 298 20.69 -14.66 25.08
CA GLY A 298 21.60 -13.51 25.20
C GLY A 298 20.97 -12.13 24.96
N ALA A 299 19.70 -12.05 24.52
CA ALA A 299 19.09 -10.79 24.08
C ALA A 299 18.27 -10.04 25.14
N TYR A 300 18.00 -10.63 26.32
CA TYR A 300 16.91 -10.14 27.19
C TYR A 300 17.31 -8.93 28.07
N SER A 301 18.56 -8.84 28.52
CA SER A 301 18.98 -7.81 29.48
C SER A 301 19.08 -6.40 28.88
N SER A 302 19.39 -6.27 27.59
CA SER A 302 19.46 -4.97 26.90
C SER A 302 18.13 -4.51 26.29
N ALA A 303 17.13 -5.40 26.19
CA ALA A 303 15.90 -5.14 25.46
C ALA A 303 14.91 -4.20 26.17
N GLN A 304 15.10 -3.92 27.47
CA GLN A 304 14.20 -3.08 28.25
C GLN A 304 14.45 -1.57 28.09
N GLN A 305 15.60 -1.15 27.57
CA GLN A 305 15.89 0.28 27.40
C GLN A 305 15.21 0.82 26.12
N MET A 306 14.48 1.93 26.26
CA MET A 306 13.90 2.63 25.12
C MET A 306 15.02 3.32 24.32
N GLY A 307 15.37 2.72 23.18
CA GLY A 307 16.33 3.29 22.24
C GLY A 307 15.73 4.37 21.33
N PHE A 308 16.60 5.17 20.71
CA PHE A 308 16.21 6.18 19.71
C PHE A 308 15.42 5.56 18.55
N GLY A 309 15.74 4.33 18.15
CA GLY A 309 15.02 3.62 17.10
C GLY A 309 13.53 3.43 17.38
N GLN A 310 13.14 3.31 18.66
CA GLN A 310 11.73 3.17 19.05
C GLN A 310 10.95 4.47 18.85
N ILE A 311 11.57 5.61 19.15
CA ILE A 311 11.00 6.94 18.93
C ILE A 311 10.82 7.17 17.43
N LEU A 312 11.83 6.83 16.63
CA LEU A 312 11.76 6.95 15.17
C LEU A 312 10.64 6.08 14.59
N ALA A 313 10.54 4.82 15.02
CA ALA A 313 9.47 3.91 14.59
C ALA A 313 8.08 4.46 14.96
N LEU A 314 7.91 5.04 16.14
CA LEU A 314 6.66 5.68 16.56
C LEU A 314 6.29 6.88 15.65
N ILE A 315 7.26 7.75 15.35
CA ILE A 315 7.07 8.92 14.48
C ILE A 315 6.60 8.48 13.08
N VAL A 316 7.21 7.42 12.54
CA VAL A 316 6.85 6.86 11.22
C VAL A 316 5.45 6.27 11.21
N VAL A 317 5.02 5.63 12.30
CA VAL A 317 3.72 4.97 12.41
C VAL A 317 2.57 5.96 12.60
N LEU A 318 2.85 7.10 13.25
CA LEU A 318 1.84 8.06 13.67
C LEU A 318 0.98 8.61 12.50
N PRO A 319 1.53 9.05 11.35
CA PRO A 319 0.73 9.49 10.20
C PRO A 319 -0.26 8.42 9.72
N SER A 320 0.20 7.17 9.57
CA SER A 320 -0.66 6.05 9.14
C SER A 320 -1.76 5.77 10.15
N ALA A 321 -1.44 5.83 11.45
CA ALA A 321 -2.43 5.67 12.52
C ALA A 321 -3.51 6.76 12.48
N LEU A 322 -3.10 8.03 12.32
CA LEU A 322 -4.02 9.17 12.22
C LEU A 322 -4.93 9.06 10.98
N SER A 323 -4.38 8.66 9.83
CA SER A 323 -5.18 8.39 8.62
C SER A 323 -6.20 7.27 8.84
N VAL A 324 -5.82 6.18 9.51
CA VAL A 324 -6.76 5.08 9.84
C VAL A 324 -7.88 5.59 10.74
N ILE A 325 -7.55 6.36 11.78
CA ILE A 325 -8.55 6.92 12.70
C ILE A 325 -9.48 7.88 11.96
N GLY A 326 -8.95 8.73 11.07
CA GLY A 326 -9.75 9.63 10.22
C GLY A 326 -10.71 8.86 9.32
N ALA A 327 -10.20 7.86 8.59
CA ALA A 327 -11.01 7.02 7.70
C ALA A 327 -12.08 6.23 8.47
N LEU A 328 -11.77 5.71 9.66
CA LEU A 328 -12.73 5.02 10.52
C LEU A 328 -13.78 5.97 11.11
N LYS A 329 -13.41 7.22 11.45
CA LYS A 329 -14.37 8.24 11.91
C LYS A 329 -15.32 8.67 10.79
N GLU A 330 -14.80 8.89 9.58
CA GLU A 330 -15.60 9.35 8.45
C GLU A 330 -16.53 8.26 7.89
N HIS A 331 -16.02 7.04 7.75
CA HIS A 331 -16.77 5.94 7.12
C HIS A 331 -17.44 5.00 8.13
N GLY A 332 -17.12 5.10 9.42
CA GLY A 332 -17.59 4.19 10.48
C GLY A 332 -17.21 2.74 10.20
N LEU A 333 -17.79 1.76 10.89
CA LEU A 333 -17.70 0.35 10.49
C LEU A 333 -18.72 -0.06 9.40
N LYS A 334 -19.47 0.92 8.88
CA LYS A 334 -20.61 0.68 8.01
C LYS A 334 -20.15 0.25 6.63
N ARG A 335 -20.83 -0.75 6.06
CA ARG A 335 -20.64 -1.18 4.68
C ARG A 335 -20.72 0.02 3.74
N LEU A 336 -19.66 0.27 2.96
CA LEU A 336 -19.65 1.19 1.83
C LEU A 336 -20.56 0.61 0.73
N SER A 337 -21.87 0.51 0.99
CA SER A 337 -22.83 0.13 -0.03
C SER A 337 -22.70 1.17 -1.14
N LYS A 338 -22.70 0.70 -2.39
CA LYS A 338 -22.44 1.38 -3.68
C LYS A 338 -23.33 2.62 -3.98
N ARG A 339 -23.64 3.43 -2.98
CA ARG A 339 -24.70 4.45 -2.95
C ARG A 339 -24.36 5.66 -3.82
N LYS A 340 -23.12 5.81 -4.29
CA LYS A 340 -22.73 6.92 -5.18
C LYS A 340 -22.92 6.64 -6.68
N LYS A 341 -22.96 5.38 -7.13
CA LYS A 341 -23.18 5.09 -8.57
C LYS A 341 -24.61 5.41 -9.02
N THR A 342 -25.61 5.29 -8.15
CA THR A 342 -27.00 5.59 -8.53
C THR A 342 -27.27 7.09 -8.66
N THR A 343 -26.61 7.93 -7.86
CA THR A 343 -26.84 9.38 -7.87
C THR A 343 -26.20 10.06 -9.08
N VAL A 344 -24.99 9.62 -9.49
CA VAL A 344 -24.34 10.16 -10.69
C VAL A 344 -25.05 9.70 -11.96
N ARG A 345 -25.50 8.43 -12.03
CA ARG A 345 -26.28 7.94 -13.19
C ARG A 345 -27.60 8.69 -13.35
N ARG A 346 -28.26 9.08 -12.25
CA ARG A 346 -29.46 9.94 -12.29
C ARG A 346 -29.17 11.38 -12.72
N ARG A 347 -28.00 11.93 -12.38
CA ARG A 347 -27.59 13.27 -12.85
C ARG A 347 -27.27 13.27 -14.34
N ASN A 348 -26.56 12.27 -14.85
CA ASN A 348 -26.28 12.16 -16.29
C ASN A 348 -27.55 11.83 -17.09
N GLN A 349 -28.45 10.98 -16.58
CA GLN A 349 -29.75 10.77 -17.23
C GLN A 349 -30.59 12.05 -17.29
N ARG A 350 -30.57 12.90 -16.25
CA ARG A 350 -31.24 14.21 -16.28
C ARG A 350 -30.57 15.21 -17.23
N ALA A 351 -29.24 15.18 -17.35
CA ALA A 351 -28.53 16.05 -18.29
C ALA A 351 -28.87 15.69 -19.75
N ASN A 352 -28.92 14.39 -20.06
CA ASN A 352 -29.28 13.90 -21.40
C ASN A 352 -30.76 14.16 -21.73
N SER A 353 -31.69 14.02 -20.77
CA SER A 353 -33.10 14.31 -21.02
C SER A 353 -33.41 15.81 -21.24
N ILE A 354 -32.50 16.71 -20.84
CA ILE A 354 -32.64 18.15 -21.12
C ILE A 354 -32.14 18.47 -22.54
N THR A 355 -31.20 17.68 -23.07
CA THR A 355 -30.63 17.91 -24.41
C THR A 355 -31.48 17.36 -25.55
N GLU A 356 -32.38 16.39 -25.29
CA GLU A 356 -33.31 15.86 -26.30
C GLU A 356 -34.58 16.70 -26.50
N ASN A 357 -34.83 17.70 -25.64
CA ASN A 357 -36.03 18.55 -25.69
C ASN A 357 -35.74 19.98 -26.20
N VAL A 358 -34.55 20.20 -26.78
CA VAL A 358 -34.14 21.45 -27.45
C VAL A 358 -33.75 21.10 -28.87
#